data_AF-A0A7H0IQ99-F1
#
_entry.id   AF-A0A7H0IQ99-F1
#
_cell.length_a   1.000
_cell.length_b   1.000
_cell.length_c   1.000
_cell.angle_alpha   90.00
_cell.angle_beta   90.00
_cell.angle_gamma   90.00
#
_symmetry.space_group_name_H-M   'P 1'
#
loop_
_entity.id
_entity.type
_entity.pdbx_description
1 polymer ?
#
loop_
_entity_poly.entity_id
_entity_poly.type
_entity_poly.pdbx_seq_one_letter_code
_entity_poly.pdbx_strand_id
1 'polypeptide(L)'
;MTSPTWRQVNATFPNWKRAETDALAGLAPLLSAAEDKGTLNAWFFIRKRPCWRVRYLTTPGAHDPIGKSLDALLAEGTITAWTEIIYEPETHTFGGTEAMASAHRFFHRDSRGIINSLWNGAGGHHRETSLMLCSLMMRARRARLDLPEDPVTHSPALKATKAVADLLATPETAPVSPDMTTTHRQHLAYGPTGIALLHIERAACGLGPWRRAHDWLVVATRLPFISGPDSHPYYGAPALAYVVACAAAHRTGLYQGPLVSLDAQITADAGRRLDAAHRRLDAGLLPQLAEFDTIRGLSGYGAYLLRRDPDGPALRAVLDYCVRLTEPITDRDDVLPGWWTASGSSGHPDETFPGGHANTGLAHGIGGVLALLALSARQGIRVSGQHDAVRTILAWLDRWQEESGHGPAWPYWITRAELRDAQPAPYVPRRPSWCYGTAGVARAQQLAALALNDSRRQIEAENALVGALTDTAQLKATTDHGLCYGTAGLAHIASRMSDGAHPSTAGQLRALVPALHANVCPAGTDPANFASALLHAPDAGPGFLNGAAGIALALHSPATAQTPRSAWDACLLIA
;
A
#
# COMPACT_ATOMS: atom_id res chain seq x y z
N MET A 1 40.44 -14.25 1.83
CA MET A 1 39.96 -14.20 3.23
C MET A 1 39.55 -15.60 3.62
N THR A 2 40.07 -16.14 4.72
CA THR A 2 39.70 -17.46 5.23
C THR A 2 38.21 -17.48 5.57
N SER A 3 37.48 -18.49 5.08
CA SER A 3 36.05 -18.62 5.35
C SER A 3 35.79 -18.72 6.87
N PRO A 4 34.76 -18.05 7.40
CA PRO A 4 34.40 -18.15 8.82
C PRO A 4 34.19 -19.61 9.20
N THR A 5 35.03 -20.13 10.10
CA THR A 5 35.03 -21.54 10.48
C THR A 5 34.01 -21.77 11.59
N TRP A 6 32.87 -22.34 11.22
CA TRP A 6 31.89 -22.79 12.19
C TRP A 6 32.35 -24.07 12.89
N ARG A 7 32.02 -24.19 14.17
CA ARG A 7 32.27 -25.38 14.99
C ARG A 7 30.96 -25.95 15.50
N GLN A 8 30.95 -27.22 15.88
CA GLN A 8 29.82 -27.85 16.53
C GLN A 8 30.24 -28.58 17.79
N VAL A 9 29.42 -28.50 18.83
CA VAL A 9 29.48 -29.37 19.99
C VAL A 9 28.18 -30.14 20.11
N ASN A 10 28.27 -31.40 20.52
CA ASN A 10 27.12 -32.23 20.83
C ASN A 10 27.02 -32.37 22.35
N ALA A 11 25.96 -31.83 22.95
CA ALA A 11 25.71 -31.95 24.39
C ALA A 11 24.62 -33.00 24.66
N THR A 12 24.91 -33.95 25.55
CA THR A 12 23.99 -35.02 25.95
C THR A 12 23.41 -34.71 27.32
N PHE A 13 22.09 -34.85 27.47
CA PHE A 13 21.39 -34.56 28.71
C PHE A 13 20.99 -35.85 29.43
N PRO A 14 20.97 -35.88 30.79
CA PRO A 14 20.60 -37.07 31.56
C PRO A 14 19.19 -37.57 31.25
N ASN A 15 18.24 -36.66 31.04
CA ASN A 15 16.85 -36.97 30.75
C ASN A 15 16.35 -36.17 29.56
N TRP A 16 16.05 -36.83 28.45
CA TRP A 16 15.55 -36.16 27.24
C TRP A 16 14.24 -35.38 27.48
N LYS A 17 13.37 -35.83 28.40
CA LYS A 17 12.12 -35.10 28.72
C LYS A 17 12.39 -33.77 29.42
N ARG A 18 13.51 -33.65 30.13
CA ARG A 18 13.94 -32.42 30.82
C ARG A 18 15.01 -31.63 30.09
N ALA A 19 15.59 -32.20 29.02
CA ALA A 19 16.70 -31.61 28.27
C ALA A 19 16.42 -30.16 27.82
N GLU A 20 15.17 -29.80 27.52
CA GLU A 20 14.82 -28.42 27.20
C GLU A 20 14.96 -27.49 28.41
N THR A 21 14.38 -27.86 29.55
CA THR A 21 14.50 -27.10 30.80
C THR A 21 15.95 -26.99 31.26
N ASP A 22 16.68 -28.11 31.22
CA ASP A 22 18.08 -28.16 31.64
C ASP A 22 18.98 -27.35 30.66
N ALA A 23 18.68 -27.36 29.35
CA ALA A 23 19.35 -26.51 28.37
C ALA A 23 19.03 -25.02 28.55
N LEU A 24 17.79 -24.66 28.90
CA LEU A 24 17.41 -23.27 29.18
C LEU A 24 18.04 -22.73 30.46
N ALA A 25 18.27 -23.59 31.45
CA ALA A 25 18.88 -23.22 32.72
C ALA A 25 20.41 -23.08 32.62
N GLY A 26 21.09 -23.98 31.90
CA GLY A 26 22.56 -23.98 31.82
C GLY A 26 23.13 -23.49 30.49
N LEU A 27 22.71 -24.11 29.38
CA LEU A 27 23.35 -23.95 28.07
C LEU A 27 23.00 -22.62 27.38
N ALA A 28 21.76 -22.14 27.50
CA ALA A 28 21.30 -20.91 26.88
C ALA A 28 21.94 -19.63 27.48
N PRO A 29 22.05 -19.46 28.82
CA PRO A 29 22.76 -18.33 29.43
C PRO A 29 24.23 -18.30 29.03
N LEU A 30 24.88 -19.47 28.96
CA LEU A 30 26.27 -19.60 28.53
C LEU A 30 26.49 -19.05 27.12
N LEU A 31 25.68 -19.48 26.15
CA LEU A 31 25.80 -19.03 24.76
C LEU A 31 25.52 -17.54 24.61
N SER A 32 24.52 -17.03 25.33
CA SER A 32 24.18 -15.60 25.34
C SER A 32 25.32 -14.78 25.95
N ALA A 33 25.89 -15.20 27.08
CA ALA A 33 27.01 -14.52 27.72
C ALA A 33 28.30 -14.54 26.87
N ALA A 34 28.53 -15.60 26.09
CA ALA A 34 29.66 -15.69 25.18
C ALA A 34 29.50 -14.76 23.96
N GLU A 35 28.28 -14.60 23.46
CA GLU A 35 27.94 -13.60 22.45
C GLU A 35 28.08 -12.17 22.99
N ASP A 36 27.55 -11.89 24.18
CA ASP A 36 27.62 -10.55 24.81
C ASP A 36 29.06 -10.12 25.13
N LYS A 37 29.94 -11.08 25.47
CA LYS A 37 31.38 -10.86 25.65
C LYS A 37 32.16 -10.74 24.33
N GLY A 38 31.51 -10.96 23.20
CA GLY A 38 32.13 -10.93 21.87
C GLY A 38 33.08 -12.09 21.58
N THR A 39 32.98 -13.21 22.31
CA THR A 39 33.78 -14.42 22.01
C THR A 39 33.12 -15.29 20.95
N LEU A 40 31.80 -15.18 20.79
CA LEU A 40 31.02 -15.77 19.69
C LEU A 40 30.39 -14.68 18.83
N ASN A 41 30.48 -14.81 17.51
CA ASN A 41 29.81 -13.94 16.55
C ASN A 41 28.37 -14.38 16.24
N ALA A 42 28.12 -15.70 16.31
CA ALA A 42 26.81 -16.29 16.08
C ALA A 42 26.78 -17.71 16.64
N TRP A 43 25.59 -18.19 16.99
CA TRP A 43 25.36 -19.57 17.45
C TRP A 43 23.91 -19.99 17.20
N PHE A 44 23.68 -21.29 17.03
CA PHE A 44 22.35 -21.89 16.93
C PHE A 44 22.37 -23.34 17.42
N PHE A 45 21.21 -23.87 17.81
CA PHE A 45 21.11 -25.26 18.27
C PHE A 45 20.13 -26.09 17.44
N ILE A 46 20.38 -27.39 17.36
CA ILE A 46 19.49 -28.37 16.74
C ILE A 46 19.18 -29.45 17.78
N ARG A 47 17.89 -29.67 18.04
CA ARG A 47 17.39 -30.73 18.94
C ARG A 47 17.26 -32.03 18.13
N LYS A 48 18.26 -32.91 18.19
CA LYS A 48 18.22 -34.19 17.47
C LYS A 48 18.74 -35.32 18.34
N ARG A 49 17.81 -36.16 18.84
CA ARG A 49 18.15 -37.34 19.65
C ARG A 49 19.33 -38.11 19.04
N PRO A 50 20.32 -38.53 19.86
CA PRO A 50 20.31 -38.51 21.33
C PRO A 50 20.83 -37.22 22.00
N CYS A 51 21.31 -36.22 21.25
CA CYS A 51 21.98 -35.04 21.81
C CYS A 51 21.40 -33.71 21.27
N TRP A 52 21.83 -32.59 21.84
CA TRP A 52 21.65 -31.28 21.21
C TRP A 52 22.93 -30.91 20.49
N ARG A 53 22.81 -30.45 19.25
CA ARG A 53 23.95 -30.01 18.44
C ARG A 53 23.98 -28.49 18.49
N VAL A 54 24.97 -27.91 19.16
CA VAL A 54 25.18 -26.47 19.18
C VAL A 54 26.25 -26.14 18.17
N ARG A 55 25.91 -25.27 17.22
CA ARG A 55 26.84 -24.76 16.21
C ARG A 55 27.14 -23.31 16.51
N TYR A 56 28.41 -22.93 16.46
CA TYR A 56 28.83 -21.58 16.80
C TYR A 56 29.98 -21.11 15.93
N LEU A 57 30.05 -19.79 15.75
CA LEU A 57 31.08 -19.08 15.02
C LEU A 57 31.90 -18.25 15.99
N THR A 58 33.18 -18.55 16.07
CA THR A 58 34.11 -17.90 17.00
C THR A 58 34.70 -16.62 16.42
N THR A 59 34.94 -15.63 17.28
CA THR A 59 35.72 -14.44 16.91
C THR A 59 37.18 -14.84 16.60
N PRO A 60 37.83 -14.27 15.58
CA PRO A 60 39.23 -14.57 15.27
C PRO A 60 40.13 -14.35 16.50
N GLY A 61 40.90 -15.37 16.89
CA GLY A 61 41.82 -15.33 18.05
C GLY A 61 41.26 -15.90 19.36
N ALA A 62 39.97 -16.25 19.43
CA ALA A 62 39.41 -16.93 20.61
C ALA A 62 39.71 -18.45 20.58
N HIS A 63 40.51 -18.94 21.53
CA HIS A 63 40.72 -20.36 21.77
C HIS A 63 39.72 -20.89 22.79
N ASP A 64 38.95 -21.91 22.41
CA ASP A 64 37.95 -22.60 23.25
C ASP A 64 36.95 -21.67 23.99
N PRO A 65 36.01 -21.04 23.27
CA PRO A 65 35.11 -20.04 23.86
C PRO A 65 34.04 -20.62 24.77
N ILE A 66 33.77 -21.93 24.71
CA ILE A 66 32.66 -22.56 25.46
C ILE A 66 33.02 -23.87 26.15
N GLY A 67 34.16 -24.52 25.86
CA GLY A 67 34.53 -25.83 26.41
C GLY A 67 34.64 -25.85 27.93
N LYS A 68 35.39 -24.91 28.52
CA LYS A 68 35.45 -24.75 29.99
C LYS A 68 34.08 -24.61 30.65
N SER A 69 33.16 -23.90 30.00
CA SER A 69 31.81 -23.69 30.50
C SER A 69 30.95 -24.96 30.34
N LEU A 70 31.17 -25.76 29.29
CA LEU A 70 30.55 -27.07 29.14
C LEU A 70 31.07 -28.08 30.16
N ASP A 71 32.35 -28.04 30.51
CA ASP A 71 32.94 -28.86 31.59
C ASP A 71 32.33 -28.52 32.95
N ALA A 72 32.03 -27.25 33.22
CA ALA A 72 31.30 -26.85 34.41
C ALA A 72 29.87 -27.44 34.43
N LEU A 73 29.15 -27.36 33.30
CA LEU A 73 27.81 -27.97 33.18
C LEU A 73 27.84 -29.50 33.34
N LEU A 74 28.95 -30.15 32.95
CA LEU A 74 29.18 -31.59 33.16
C LEU A 74 29.40 -31.89 34.65
N ALA A 75 30.21 -31.09 35.34
CA ALA A 75 30.47 -31.25 36.77
C ALA A 75 29.22 -30.99 37.63
N GLU A 76 28.35 -30.07 37.21
CA GLU A 76 27.06 -29.77 37.84
C GLU A 76 25.98 -30.84 37.55
N GLY A 77 26.23 -31.75 36.61
CA GLY A 77 25.27 -32.79 36.20
C GLY A 77 24.15 -32.29 35.27
N THR A 78 24.24 -31.06 34.76
CA THR A 78 23.30 -30.50 33.79
C THR A 78 23.37 -31.24 32.45
N ILE A 79 24.57 -31.66 32.06
CA ILE A 79 24.84 -32.55 30.91
C ILE A 79 25.59 -33.80 31.38
N THR A 80 25.44 -34.91 30.68
CA THR A 80 26.16 -36.17 30.97
C THR A 80 27.43 -36.34 30.15
N ALA A 81 27.51 -35.68 29.00
CA ALA A 81 28.67 -35.72 28.12
C ALA A 81 28.58 -34.58 27.11
N TRP A 82 29.73 -34.09 26.65
CA TRP A 82 29.81 -33.27 25.45
C TRP A 82 31.01 -33.66 24.57
N THR A 83 30.89 -33.45 23.26
CA THR A 83 31.99 -33.69 22.30
C THR A 83 32.03 -32.60 21.24
N GLU A 84 33.23 -32.13 20.89
CA GLU A 84 33.45 -31.25 19.72
C GLU A 84 33.46 -32.08 18.43
N ILE A 85 32.78 -31.57 17.40
CA ILE A 85 32.62 -32.20 16.10
C ILE A 85 32.84 -31.14 15.01
N ILE A 86 33.49 -31.54 13.92
CA ILE A 86 33.63 -30.70 12.74
C ILE A 86 32.26 -30.50 12.11
N TYR A 87 31.83 -29.25 11.95
CA TYR A 87 30.61 -28.93 11.24
C TYR A 87 30.93 -28.50 9.82
N GLU A 88 30.57 -29.38 8.88
CA GLU A 88 30.58 -29.08 7.46
C GLU A 88 29.17 -28.59 7.06
N PRO A 89 29.00 -27.29 6.73
CA PRO A 89 27.73 -26.80 6.24
C PRO A 89 27.43 -27.40 4.86
N GLU A 90 26.18 -27.84 4.66
CA GLU A 90 25.65 -28.37 3.40
C GLU A 90 25.48 -27.25 2.36
N THR A 91 26.56 -26.52 2.09
CA THR A 91 26.58 -25.26 1.34
C THR A 91 25.97 -25.44 -0.05
N HIS A 92 26.26 -26.56 -0.72
CA HIS A 92 25.70 -26.87 -2.03
C HIS A 92 24.18 -27.11 -1.97
N THR A 93 23.71 -27.89 -0.99
CA THR A 93 22.27 -28.17 -0.78
C THR A 93 21.49 -26.89 -0.47
N PHE A 94 22.11 -25.95 0.24
CA PHE A 94 21.50 -24.66 0.58
C PHE A 94 21.57 -23.61 -0.54
N GLY A 95 22.24 -23.88 -1.67
CA GLY A 95 22.30 -22.96 -2.82
C GLY A 95 23.52 -22.05 -2.86
N GLY A 96 24.63 -22.45 -2.25
CA GLY A 96 25.90 -21.72 -2.28
C GLY A 96 26.26 -21.02 -0.96
N THR A 97 27.43 -20.40 -0.93
CA THR A 97 28.02 -19.79 0.28
C THR A 97 27.17 -18.66 0.86
N GLU A 98 26.61 -17.80 0.01
CA GLU A 98 25.76 -16.68 0.43
C GLU A 98 24.42 -17.15 1.03
N ALA A 99 23.82 -18.16 0.40
CA ALA A 99 22.58 -18.76 0.89
C ALA A 99 22.81 -19.46 2.23
N MET A 100 23.94 -20.16 2.38
CA MET A 100 24.34 -20.77 3.65
C MET A 100 24.59 -19.74 4.74
N ALA A 101 25.27 -18.63 4.43
CA ALA A 101 25.49 -17.53 5.37
C ALA A 101 24.17 -16.90 5.84
N SER A 102 23.19 -16.78 4.93
CA SER A 102 21.83 -16.33 5.26
C SER A 102 21.10 -17.33 6.16
N ALA A 103 21.21 -18.62 5.86
CA ALA A 103 20.64 -19.68 6.70
C ALA A 103 21.24 -19.66 8.11
N HIS A 104 22.56 -19.49 8.24
CA HIS A 104 23.22 -19.36 9.54
C HIS A 104 22.72 -18.13 10.34
N ARG A 105 22.61 -16.96 9.71
CA ARG A 105 22.04 -15.77 10.36
C ARG A 105 20.60 -16.00 10.83
N PHE A 106 19.81 -16.70 10.01
CA PHE A 106 18.44 -17.05 10.36
C PHE A 106 18.39 -18.01 11.55
N PHE A 107 19.11 -19.14 11.49
CA PHE A 107 19.14 -20.12 12.58
C PHE A 107 19.61 -19.52 13.91
N HIS A 108 20.55 -18.58 13.84
CA HIS A 108 20.99 -17.85 15.01
C HIS A 108 19.87 -16.98 15.62
N ARG A 109 19.21 -16.15 14.81
CA ARG A 109 18.08 -15.33 15.28
C ARG A 109 16.91 -16.17 15.78
N ASP A 110 16.63 -17.28 15.11
CA ASP A 110 15.57 -18.23 15.50
C ASP A 110 15.88 -18.87 16.86
N SER A 111 17.12 -19.35 17.06
CA SER A 111 17.55 -19.93 18.34
C SER A 111 17.44 -18.91 19.49
N ARG A 112 17.82 -17.65 19.27
CA ARG A 112 17.64 -16.55 20.24
C ARG A 112 16.16 -16.28 20.52
N GLY A 113 15.34 -16.23 19.48
CA GLY A 113 13.89 -16.02 19.60
C GLY A 113 13.20 -17.12 20.38
N ILE A 114 13.55 -18.39 20.11
CA ILE A 114 13.02 -19.56 20.81
C ILE A 114 13.37 -19.51 22.30
N ILE A 115 14.63 -19.24 22.66
CA ILE A 115 15.06 -19.14 24.05
C ILE A 115 14.30 -18.03 24.79
N ASN A 116 14.19 -16.84 24.17
CA ASN A 116 13.48 -15.72 24.78
C ASN A 116 11.98 -16.01 24.95
N SER A 117 11.35 -16.67 23.97
CA SER A 117 9.94 -17.09 24.07
C SER A 117 9.71 -18.10 25.20
N LEU A 118 10.61 -19.07 25.33
CA LEU A 118 10.56 -20.10 26.36
C LEU A 118 10.77 -19.53 27.77
N TRP A 119 11.66 -18.55 27.94
CA TRP A 119 11.82 -17.84 29.21
C TRP A 119 10.58 -17.03 29.61
N ASN A 120 9.88 -16.45 28.65
CA ASN A 120 8.68 -15.64 28.90
C ASN A 120 7.39 -16.45 29.07
N GLY A 121 7.47 -17.78 29.14
CA GLY A 121 6.32 -18.65 29.39
C GLY A 121 5.31 -18.75 28.25
N ALA A 122 5.65 -18.29 27.04
CA ALA A 122 4.78 -18.31 25.85
C ALA A 122 4.70 -19.72 25.19
N GLY A 123 4.70 -20.77 26.01
CA GLY A 123 5.04 -22.15 25.65
C GLY A 123 4.03 -22.95 24.79
N GLY A 124 2.89 -22.35 24.43
CA GLY A 124 1.71 -23.10 23.97
C GLY A 124 1.70 -23.52 22.50
N HIS A 125 2.39 -22.79 21.62
CA HIS A 125 2.16 -22.87 20.16
C HIS A 125 3.43 -23.09 19.32
N HIS A 126 4.44 -23.78 19.88
CA HIS A 126 5.77 -23.90 19.25
C HIS A 126 5.74 -24.46 17.82
N ARG A 127 4.92 -25.49 17.60
CA ARG A 127 4.83 -26.15 16.29
C ARG A 127 4.12 -25.26 15.28
N GLU A 128 3.07 -24.55 15.69
CA GLU A 128 2.36 -23.59 14.83
C GLU A 128 3.24 -22.39 14.50
N THR A 129 3.97 -21.83 15.48
CA THR A 129 4.89 -20.70 15.24
C THR A 129 6.03 -21.09 14.30
N SER A 130 6.68 -22.25 14.51
CA SER A 130 7.73 -22.73 13.60
C SER A 130 7.19 -23.02 12.19
N LEU A 131 5.99 -23.60 12.07
CA LEU A 131 5.35 -23.82 10.76
C LEU A 131 4.99 -22.49 10.09
N MET A 132 4.46 -21.52 10.84
CA MET A 132 4.09 -20.21 10.33
C MET A 132 5.31 -19.40 9.89
N LEU A 133 6.42 -19.46 10.64
CA LEU A 133 7.71 -18.87 10.27
C LEU A 133 8.33 -19.55 9.06
N CYS A 134 8.31 -20.90 8.99
CA CYS A 134 8.74 -21.64 7.80
C CYS A 134 7.86 -21.34 6.58
N SER A 135 6.54 -21.20 6.75
CA SER A 135 5.62 -20.81 5.67
C SER A 135 5.80 -19.35 5.26
N LEU A 136 6.08 -18.44 6.18
CA LEU A 136 6.45 -17.05 5.87
C LEU A 136 7.78 -16.99 5.13
N MET A 137 8.78 -17.78 5.54
CA MET A 137 10.07 -17.91 4.87
C MET A 137 9.92 -18.51 3.46
N MET A 138 9.15 -19.59 3.31
CA MET A 138 8.85 -20.20 2.01
C MET A 138 8.07 -19.25 1.10
N ARG A 139 7.15 -18.44 1.65
CA ARG A 139 6.44 -17.38 0.91
C ARG A 139 7.36 -16.23 0.50
N ALA A 140 8.25 -15.79 1.41
CA ALA A 140 9.28 -14.80 1.11
C ALA A 140 10.29 -15.32 0.06
N ARG A 141 10.52 -16.63 0.02
CA ARG A 141 11.38 -17.32 -0.96
C ARG A 141 10.67 -17.53 -2.30
N ARG A 142 9.35 -17.81 -2.32
CA ARG A 142 8.57 -17.90 -3.56
C ARG A 142 8.47 -16.55 -4.29
N ALA A 143 8.61 -15.45 -3.56
CA ALA A 143 8.80 -14.12 -4.15
C ALA A 143 10.22 -13.88 -4.72
N ARG A 144 11.18 -14.80 -4.51
CA ARG A 144 12.61 -14.58 -4.78
C ARG A 144 13.32 -15.67 -5.59
N LEU A 145 12.67 -16.80 -5.89
CA LEU A 145 13.32 -17.95 -6.54
C LEU A 145 12.98 -18.17 -8.03
N ASP A 146 12.10 -17.37 -8.61
CA ASP A 146 11.78 -17.44 -10.05
C ASP A 146 12.55 -16.39 -10.88
N LEU A 147 13.67 -15.85 -10.38
CA LEU A 147 14.49 -14.90 -11.12
C LEU A 147 15.98 -15.30 -11.04
N PRO A 148 16.72 -15.32 -12.17
CA PRO A 148 18.18 -15.27 -12.14
C PRO A 148 18.63 -13.99 -11.39
N GLU A 149 19.81 -13.99 -10.77
CA GLU A 149 20.42 -12.90 -9.96
C GLU A 149 19.66 -11.53 -9.96
N ASP A 150 19.14 -11.16 -8.78
CA ASP A 150 18.18 -10.09 -8.43
C ASP A 150 17.97 -8.95 -9.49
N PRO A 151 17.03 -9.11 -10.45
CA PRO A 151 16.66 -8.07 -11.42
C PRO A 151 15.87 -6.92 -10.76
N VAL A 152 15.30 -7.17 -9.57
CA VAL A 152 14.47 -6.22 -8.84
C VAL A 152 15.32 -5.08 -8.30
N THR A 153 16.51 -5.33 -7.75
CA THR A 153 17.43 -4.26 -7.32
C THR A 153 18.05 -3.46 -8.48
N HIS A 154 17.96 -3.97 -9.72
CA HIS A 154 18.53 -3.33 -10.90
C HIS A 154 17.52 -2.65 -11.83
N SER A 155 16.22 -2.79 -11.56
CA SER A 155 15.15 -2.15 -12.33
C SER A 155 15.37 -0.63 -12.41
N PRO A 156 15.39 -0.04 -13.63
CA PRO A 156 15.48 1.41 -13.82
C PRO A 156 14.44 2.18 -12.99
N ALA A 157 13.23 1.63 -12.86
CA ALA A 157 12.15 2.20 -12.07
C ALA A 157 12.51 2.29 -10.57
N LEU A 158 13.17 1.28 -10.01
CA LEU A 158 13.56 1.28 -8.60
C LEU A 158 14.78 2.17 -8.33
N LYS A 159 15.70 2.27 -9.28
CA LYS A 159 16.80 3.25 -9.23
C LYS A 159 16.27 4.68 -9.32
N ALA A 160 15.35 4.96 -10.24
CA ALA A 160 14.67 6.26 -10.37
C ALA A 160 13.92 6.63 -9.08
N THR A 161 13.15 5.68 -8.53
CA THR A 161 12.44 5.84 -7.24
C THR A 161 13.40 6.17 -6.10
N LYS A 162 14.57 5.52 -6.05
CA LYS A 162 15.62 5.83 -5.07
C LYS A 162 16.18 7.23 -5.30
N ALA A 163 16.49 7.61 -6.54
CA ALA A 163 17.05 8.92 -6.86
C ALA A 163 16.09 10.07 -6.49
N VAL A 164 14.79 9.94 -6.78
CA VAL A 164 13.77 10.91 -6.33
C VAL A 164 13.76 11.01 -4.80
N ALA A 165 13.74 9.87 -4.10
CA ALA A 165 13.74 9.84 -2.64
C ALA A 165 15.03 10.42 -2.02
N ASP A 166 16.16 10.34 -2.70
CA ASP A 166 17.41 10.92 -2.21
C ASP A 166 17.46 12.44 -2.44
N LEU A 167 16.96 12.94 -3.57
CA LEU A 167 16.82 14.38 -3.80
C LEU A 167 15.80 15.02 -2.83
N LEU A 168 14.80 14.25 -2.40
CA LEU A 168 13.82 14.64 -1.39
C LEU A 168 14.18 14.16 0.03
N ALA A 169 15.45 13.82 0.30
CA ALA A 169 15.83 13.24 1.59
C ALA A 169 15.71 14.24 2.76
N THR A 170 16.08 15.49 2.52
CA THR A 170 16.21 16.54 3.55
C THR A 170 15.37 17.75 3.14
N PRO A 171 14.35 18.15 3.93
CA PRO A 171 13.47 19.25 3.56
C PRO A 171 14.18 20.58 3.30
N GLU A 172 15.26 20.87 4.04
CA GLU A 172 15.99 22.14 3.96
C GLU A 172 16.78 22.33 2.65
N THR A 173 17.17 21.23 2.02
CA THR A 173 17.98 21.24 0.79
C THR A 173 17.25 20.67 -0.41
N ALA A 174 16.01 20.19 -0.23
CA ALA A 174 15.23 19.62 -1.31
C ALA A 174 14.83 20.71 -2.31
N PRO A 175 14.82 20.41 -3.62
CA PRO A 175 14.43 21.36 -4.67
C PRO A 175 12.90 21.52 -4.69
N VAL A 176 12.35 22.20 -3.69
CA VAL A 176 10.91 22.45 -3.55
C VAL A 176 10.64 23.96 -3.61
N SER A 177 9.55 24.34 -4.29
CA SER A 177 9.13 25.74 -4.33
C SER A 177 8.72 26.23 -2.92
N PRO A 178 8.99 27.49 -2.54
CA PRO A 178 8.48 28.08 -1.31
C PRO A 178 6.97 27.86 -1.12
N ASP A 179 6.18 28.00 -2.20
CA ASP A 179 4.73 27.82 -2.20
C ASP A 179 4.27 26.44 -1.73
N MET A 180 5.10 25.42 -1.95
CA MET A 180 4.83 24.07 -1.48
C MET A 180 4.85 24.00 0.06
N THR A 181 5.77 24.73 0.68
CA THR A 181 5.96 24.77 2.14
C THR A 181 5.12 25.85 2.83
N THR A 182 4.49 26.76 2.08
CA THR A 182 3.59 27.80 2.59
C THR A 182 2.14 27.48 2.25
N THR A 183 1.73 27.68 0.99
CA THR A 183 0.36 27.55 0.48
C THR A 183 -0.11 26.10 0.47
N HIS A 184 0.71 25.17 -0.03
CA HIS A 184 0.35 23.75 -0.16
C HIS A 184 0.82 22.89 1.01
N ARG A 185 1.28 23.47 2.10
CA ARG A 185 1.95 22.74 3.20
C ARG A 185 1.12 21.63 3.84
N GLN A 186 -0.21 21.72 3.74
CA GLN A 186 -1.16 20.72 4.25
C GLN A 186 -1.90 19.96 3.15
N HIS A 187 -1.47 20.11 1.89
CA HIS A 187 -2.13 19.51 0.76
C HIS A 187 -1.51 18.14 0.44
N LEU A 188 -2.31 17.08 0.45
CA LEU A 188 -1.84 15.73 0.13
C LEU A 188 -1.27 15.65 -1.28
N ALA A 189 -1.98 16.22 -2.25
CA ALA A 189 -1.60 16.15 -3.67
C ALA A 189 -0.30 16.86 -4.03
N TYR A 190 0.00 18.00 -3.41
CA TYR A 190 1.06 18.91 -3.87
C TYR A 190 2.12 19.19 -2.80
N GLY A 191 1.80 18.92 -1.53
CA GLY A 191 2.57 19.35 -0.39
C GLY A 191 3.50 18.30 0.24
N PRO A 192 4.12 18.66 1.37
CA PRO A 192 5.03 17.82 2.15
C PRO A 192 4.46 16.47 2.55
N THR A 193 3.15 16.40 2.81
CA THR A 193 2.44 15.17 3.18
C THR A 193 2.54 14.09 2.09
N GLY A 194 2.55 14.50 0.81
CA GLY A 194 2.77 13.58 -0.31
C GLY A 194 4.19 13.01 -0.36
N ILE A 195 5.19 13.84 -0.03
CA ILE A 195 6.59 13.41 0.05
C ILE A 195 6.82 12.50 1.26
N ALA A 196 6.16 12.79 2.38
CA ALA A 196 6.16 11.91 3.55
C ALA A 196 5.62 10.51 3.19
N LEU A 197 4.56 10.38 2.38
CA LEU A 197 4.08 9.06 1.92
C LEU A 197 5.15 8.25 1.18
N LEU A 198 5.93 8.89 0.29
CA LEU A 198 7.05 8.22 -0.39
C LEU A 198 8.04 7.65 0.62
N HIS A 199 8.44 8.45 1.61
CA HIS A 199 9.40 8.00 2.63
C HIS A 199 8.82 6.97 3.58
N ILE A 200 7.52 7.03 3.90
CA ILE A 200 6.82 6.03 4.72
C ILE A 200 6.83 4.68 4.00
N GLU A 201 6.43 4.63 2.73
CA GLU A 201 6.44 3.39 1.95
C GLU A 201 7.84 2.80 1.86
N ARG A 202 8.83 3.62 1.50
CA ARG A 202 10.23 3.18 1.43
C ARG A 202 10.74 2.65 2.77
N ALA A 203 10.41 3.31 3.87
CA ALA A 203 10.83 2.88 5.20
C ALA A 203 10.11 1.60 5.65
N ALA A 204 8.83 1.42 5.32
CA ALA A 204 8.09 0.18 5.53
C ALA A 204 8.65 -1.00 4.69
N CYS A 205 9.22 -0.70 3.52
CA CYS A 205 9.97 -1.66 2.70
C CYS A 205 11.42 -1.89 3.17
N GLY A 206 11.92 -1.16 4.17
CA GLY A 206 13.32 -1.26 4.63
C GLY A 206 14.34 -0.60 3.69
N LEU A 207 13.88 0.27 2.78
CA LEU A 207 14.67 0.94 1.73
C LEU A 207 15.11 2.37 2.10
N GLY A 208 14.85 2.79 3.33
CA GLY A 208 15.22 4.11 3.83
C GLY A 208 14.91 4.28 5.30
N PRO A 209 15.52 5.29 5.96
CA PRO A 209 15.26 5.57 7.36
C PRO A 209 13.91 6.28 7.53
N TRP A 210 13.17 5.91 8.59
CA TRP A 210 11.93 6.57 8.99
C TRP A 210 12.09 8.06 9.33
N ARG A 211 13.32 8.51 9.64
CA ARG A 211 13.64 9.91 9.91
C ARG A 211 13.21 10.83 8.74
N ARG A 212 13.44 10.43 7.48
CA ARG A 212 13.05 11.24 6.31
C ARG A 212 11.54 11.51 6.27
N ALA A 213 10.73 10.48 6.54
CA ALA A 213 9.28 10.64 6.64
C ALA A 213 8.89 11.60 7.78
N HIS A 214 9.54 11.45 8.93
CA HIS A 214 9.31 12.31 10.09
C HIS A 214 9.64 13.78 9.80
N ASP A 215 10.79 14.06 9.17
CA ASP A 215 11.23 15.43 8.90
C ASP A 215 10.24 16.16 7.96
N TRP A 216 9.68 15.47 6.95
CA TRP A 216 8.63 16.02 6.09
C TRP A 216 7.28 16.20 6.80
N LEU A 217 6.92 15.30 7.72
CA LEU A 217 5.76 15.50 8.60
C LEU A 217 5.95 16.71 9.52
N VAL A 218 7.17 16.93 10.03
CA VAL A 218 7.51 18.13 10.80
C VAL A 218 7.30 19.38 9.94
N VAL A 219 7.72 19.39 8.67
CA VAL A 219 7.46 20.52 7.75
C VAL A 219 5.96 20.78 7.58
N ALA A 220 5.15 19.73 7.38
CA ALA A 220 3.69 19.86 7.26
C ALA A 220 3.04 20.44 8.54
N THR A 221 3.62 20.13 9.71
CA THR A 221 3.09 20.44 11.05
C THR A 221 3.65 21.74 11.68
N ARG A 222 4.53 22.49 10.99
CA ARG A 222 5.18 23.70 11.58
C ARG A 222 4.23 24.81 12.01
N LEU A 223 3.05 24.90 11.40
CA LEU A 223 2.01 25.89 11.76
C LEU A 223 0.67 25.15 11.98
N PRO A 224 -0.28 25.75 12.73
CA PRO A 224 -1.56 25.12 13.05
C PRO A 224 -2.32 24.53 11.85
N PHE A 225 -3.06 23.45 12.08
CA PHE A 225 -3.81 22.75 11.04
C PHE A 225 -5.13 23.44 10.71
N ILE A 226 -5.44 23.51 9.42
CA ILE A 226 -6.79 23.80 8.96
C ILE A 226 -7.61 22.55 9.23
N SER A 227 -8.69 22.74 9.96
CA SER A 227 -9.61 21.69 10.37
C SER A 227 -11.04 22.19 10.18
N GLY A 228 -12.00 21.27 10.21
CA GLY A 228 -13.39 21.62 10.06
C GLY A 228 -13.80 21.92 8.61
N PRO A 229 -14.72 22.88 8.36
CA PRO A 229 -15.34 23.07 7.04
C PRO A 229 -14.36 23.33 5.89
N ASP A 230 -13.24 23.99 6.18
CA ASP A 230 -12.22 24.36 5.19
C ASP A 230 -11.19 23.24 4.92
N SER A 231 -11.35 22.09 5.58
CA SER A 231 -10.49 20.92 5.42
C SER A 231 -11.23 19.75 4.76
N HIS A 232 -10.47 18.88 4.07
CA HIS A 232 -11.02 17.76 3.32
C HIS A 232 -9.96 16.65 3.12
N PRO A 233 -10.31 15.46 2.61
CA PRO A 233 -9.40 14.29 2.57
C PRO A 233 -8.02 14.56 1.94
N TYR A 234 -7.93 15.52 1.01
CA TYR A 234 -6.68 15.93 0.36
C TYR A 234 -6.09 17.26 0.87
N TYR A 235 -6.67 17.90 1.88
CA TYR A 235 -6.17 19.16 2.45
C TYR A 235 -6.48 19.33 3.95
N GLY A 236 -5.49 19.75 4.72
CA GLY A 236 -5.65 20.06 6.15
C GLY A 236 -5.52 18.84 7.05
N ALA A 237 -6.23 18.86 8.18
CA ALA A 237 -6.20 17.79 9.17
C ALA A 237 -6.52 16.39 8.60
N PRO A 238 -7.51 16.21 7.69
CA PRO A 238 -7.80 14.90 7.12
C PRO A 238 -6.66 14.32 6.27
N ALA A 239 -5.99 15.16 5.48
CA ALA A 239 -4.83 14.75 4.70
C ALA A 239 -3.69 14.28 5.61
N LEU A 240 -3.42 15.01 6.70
CA LEU A 240 -2.42 14.62 7.68
C LEU A 240 -2.80 13.31 8.38
N ALA A 241 -4.06 13.17 8.79
CA ALA A 241 -4.59 11.95 9.43
C ALA A 241 -4.24 10.72 8.61
N TYR A 242 -4.48 10.78 7.29
CA TYR A 242 -4.17 9.68 6.38
C TYR A 242 -2.67 9.33 6.34
N VAL A 243 -1.79 10.33 6.22
CA VAL A 243 -0.34 10.08 6.16
C VAL A 243 0.21 9.58 7.50
N VAL A 244 -0.27 10.13 8.61
CA VAL A 244 0.09 9.68 9.97
C VAL A 244 -0.39 8.25 10.21
N ALA A 245 -1.60 7.89 9.75
CA ALA A 245 -2.11 6.52 9.80
C ALA A 245 -1.20 5.54 9.03
N CYS A 246 -0.68 5.94 7.87
CA CYS A 246 0.29 5.15 7.11
C CYS A 246 1.56 4.87 7.91
N ALA A 247 2.09 5.87 8.62
CA ALA A 247 3.27 5.70 9.46
C ALA A 247 2.99 4.89 10.73
N ALA A 248 1.88 5.15 11.41
CA ALA A 248 1.51 4.53 12.68
C ALA A 248 1.31 3.01 12.57
N ALA A 249 0.87 2.53 11.41
CA ALA A 249 0.72 1.10 11.13
C ALA A 249 2.04 0.30 11.25
N HIS A 250 3.19 0.97 11.11
CA HIS A 250 4.53 0.35 11.16
C HIS A 250 5.41 0.86 12.30
N ARG A 251 5.05 1.97 12.93
CA ARG A 251 5.79 2.60 14.05
C ARG A 251 4.86 2.79 15.23
N THR A 252 4.71 1.73 16.02
CA THR A 252 3.93 1.76 17.26
C THR A 252 4.55 2.76 18.25
N GLY A 253 3.69 3.51 18.96
CA GLY A 253 4.09 4.50 19.96
C GLY A 253 4.16 5.95 19.44
N LEU A 254 5.09 6.26 18.53
CA LEU A 254 5.42 7.66 18.16
C LEU A 254 4.27 8.46 17.56
N TYR A 255 3.41 7.81 16.77
CA TYR A 255 2.34 8.47 16.02
C TYR A 255 0.95 8.24 16.62
N GLN A 256 0.80 7.42 17.66
CA GLN A 256 -0.51 7.02 18.15
C GLN A 256 -1.30 8.17 18.79
N GLY A 257 -0.68 8.91 19.71
CA GLY A 257 -1.35 10.04 20.39
C GLY A 257 -1.95 11.06 19.41
N PRO A 258 -1.15 11.62 18.47
CA PRO A 258 -1.67 12.51 17.44
C PRO A 258 -2.74 11.87 16.55
N LEU A 259 -2.60 10.58 16.22
CA LEU A 259 -3.54 9.87 15.36
C LEU A 259 -4.93 9.74 16.01
N VAL A 260 -5.01 9.48 17.31
CA VAL A 260 -6.30 9.43 18.04
C VAL A 260 -7.06 10.75 17.93
N SER A 261 -6.37 11.87 18.12
CA SER A 261 -7.00 13.20 17.97
C SER A 261 -7.46 13.47 16.54
N LEU A 262 -6.69 13.03 15.55
CA LEU A 262 -7.04 13.15 14.13
C LEU A 262 -8.23 12.23 13.75
N ASP A 263 -8.29 11.01 14.29
CA ASP A 263 -9.43 10.09 14.12
C ASP A 263 -10.73 10.70 14.65
N ALA A 264 -10.68 11.35 15.82
CA ALA A 264 -11.83 12.04 16.40
C ALA A 264 -12.28 13.22 15.52
N GLN A 265 -11.32 14.00 15.00
CA GLN A 265 -11.62 15.12 14.08
C GLN A 265 -12.26 14.63 12.78
N ILE A 266 -11.72 13.57 12.16
CA ILE A 266 -12.28 12.95 10.96
C ILE A 266 -13.73 12.53 11.20
N THR A 267 -14.00 11.88 12.33
CA THR A 267 -15.35 11.43 12.68
C THR A 267 -16.31 12.61 12.82
N ALA A 268 -15.88 13.68 13.49
CA ALA A 268 -16.69 14.89 13.64
C ALA A 268 -16.93 15.60 12.30
N ASP A 269 -15.92 15.66 11.43
CA ASP A 269 -16.01 16.28 10.09
C ASP A 269 -16.96 15.50 9.18
N ALA A 270 -16.87 14.16 9.18
CA ALA A 270 -17.78 13.28 8.46
C ALA A 270 -19.23 13.47 8.95
N GLY A 271 -19.46 13.51 10.27
CA GLY A 271 -20.78 13.74 10.85
C GLY A 271 -21.42 15.06 10.39
N ARG A 272 -20.70 16.18 10.47
CA ARG A 272 -21.24 17.48 10.03
C ARG A 272 -21.54 17.52 8.53
N ARG A 273 -20.73 16.83 7.72
CA ARG A 273 -20.94 16.71 6.27
C ARG A 273 -22.16 15.86 5.95
N LEU A 274 -22.34 14.74 6.65
CA LEU A 274 -23.53 13.89 6.55
C LEU A 274 -24.80 14.66 6.92
N ASP A 275 -24.79 15.41 8.02
CA ASP A 275 -25.92 16.23 8.44
C ASP A 275 -26.31 17.26 7.36
N ALA A 276 -25.31 17.89 6.74
CA ALA A 276 -25.55 18.85 5.66
C ALA A 276 -26.09 18.17 4.39
N ALA A 277 -25.57 16.99 4.05
CA ALA A 277 -25.98 16.21 2.89
C ALA A 277 -27.40 15.67 3.03
N HIS A 278 -27.74 15.12 4.20
CA HIS A 278 -29.09 14.65 4.49
C HIS A 278 -30.11 15.77 4.45
N ARG A 279 -29.84 16.93 5.07
CA ARG A 279 -30.73 18.10 4.97
C ARG A 279 -30.97 18.55 3.52
N ARG A 280 -29.95 18.44 2.67
CA ARG A 280 -30.04 18.80 1.24
C ARG A 280 -30.92 17.82 0.48
N LEU A 281 -30.69 16.52 0.68
CA LEU A 281 -31.52 15.47 0.07
C LEU A 281 -32.96 15.52 0.58
N ASP A 282 -33.18 15.76 1.87
CA ASP A 282 -34.52 15.91 2.48
C ASP A 282 -35.28 17.12 1.89
N ALA A 283 -34.55 18.17 1.49
CA ALA A 283 -35.10 19.35 0.84
C ALA A 283 -35.32 19.18 -0.68
N GLY A 284 -35.01 18.01 -1.26
CA GLY A 284 -35.11 17.76 -2.70
C GLY A 284 -34.13 18.59 -3.52
N LEU A 285 -32.99 18.98 -2.94
CA LEU A 285 -31.96 19.77 -3.61
C LEU A 285 -30.84 18.88 -4.16
N LEU A 286 -30.30 19.25 -5.32
CA LEU A 286 -29.16 18.57 -5.95
C LEU A 286 -27.92 18.57 -5.04
N PRO A 287 -27.20 17.45 -4.88
CA PRO A 287 -25.96 17.41 -4.11
C PRO A 287 -24.86 18.28 -4.72
N GLN A 288 -23.87 18.62 -3.89
CA GLN A 288 -22.64 19.26 -4.35
C GLN A 288 -21.58 18.21 -4.68
N LEU A 289 -20.70 18.47 -5.64
CA LEU A 289 -19.65 17.49 -6.01
C LEU A 289 -18.72 17.18 -4.81
N ALA A 290 -18.32 18.22 -4.08
CA ALA A 290 -17.48 18.12 -2.88
C ALA A 290 -18.18 17.47 -1.67
N GLU A 291 -19.46 17.12 -1.79
CA GLU A 291 -20.22 16.40 -0.76
C GLU A 291 -19.90 14.91 -0.81
N PHE A 292 -19.87 14.30 -1.99
CA PHE A 292 -19.76 12.86 -2.13
C PHE A 292 -18.44 12.38 -2.77
N ASP A 293 -17.67 13.26 -3.41
CA ASP A 293 -16.48 12.82 -4.13
C ASP A 293 -15.33 12.26 -3.27
N THR A 294 -14.29 11.75 -3.93
CA THR A 294 -13.12 11.13 -3.28
C THR A 294 -12.13 12.16 -2.76
N ILE A 295 -11.98 13.31 -3.44
CA ILE A 295 -10.96 14.32 -3.12
C ILE A 295 -11.37 15.19 -1.92
N ARG A 296 -12.64 15.58 -1.87
CA ARG A 296 -13.21 16.55 -0.93
C ARG A 296 -14.33 15.98 -0.07
N GLY A 297 -15.05 15.00 -0.60
CA GLY A 297 -16.32 14.52 -0.08
C GLY A 297 -16.24 13.24 0.76
N LEU A 298 -17.43 12.75 1.07
CA LEU A 298 -17.68 11.63 1.96
C LEU A 298 -17.08 10.31 1.46
N SER A 299 -16.86 10.13 0.15
CA SER A 299 -16.14 8.93 -0.33
C SER A 299 -14.69 8.90 0.15
N GLY A 300 -14.02 10.05 0.18
CA GLY A 300 -12.66 10.16 0.70
C GLY A 300 -12.57 9.98 2.22
N TYR A 301 -13.55 10.51 2.97
CA TYR A 301 -13.68 10.24 4.41
C TYR A 301 -13.95 8.75 4.67
N GLY A 302 -14.84 8.14 3.88
CA GLY A 302 -15.12 6.71 3.92
C GLY A 302 -13.89 5.86 3.65
N ALA A 303 -13.02 6.24 2.70
CA ALA A 303 -11.76 5.56 2.45
C ALA A 303 -10.84 5.53 3.69
N TYR A 304 -10.76 6.65 4.42
CA TYR A 304 -10.02 6.74 5.67
C TYR A 304 -10.64 5.89 6.77
N LEU A 305 -11.95 6.04 6.99
CA LEU A 305 -12.71 5.34 8.03
C LEU A 305 -12.69 3.82 7.82
N LEU A 306 -12.86 3.34 6.58
CA LEU A 306 -12.77 1.93 6.23
C LEU A 306 -11.44 1.30 6.67
N ARG A 307 -10.36 2.07 6.67
CA ARG A 307 -9.05 1.60 7.11
C ARG A 307 -8.84 1.70 8.62
N ARG A 308 -9.37 2.74 9.25
CA ARG A 308 -9.06 3.09 10.65
C ARG A 308 -10.05 2.50 11.64
N ASP A 309 -11.33 2.53 11.30
CA ASP A 309 -12.45 2.10 12.13
C ASP A 309 -13.54 1.42 11.26
N PRO A 310 -13.23 0.24 10.67
CA PRO A 310 -14.12 -0.46 9.75
C PRO A 310 -15.48 -0.86 10.35
N ASP A 311 -15.54 -1.07 11.66
CA ASP A 311 -16.76 -1.43 12.37
C ASP A 311 -17.48 -0.21 12.97
N GLY A 312 -16.89 0.98 12.81
CA GLY A 312 -17.34 2.23 13.41
C GLY A 312 -18.66 2.76 12.85
N PRO A 313 -19.45 3.46 13.68
CA PRO A 313 -20.73 4.04 13.25
C PRO A 313 -20.56 5.12 12.17
N ALA A 314 -19.44 5.84 12.18
CA ALA A 314 -19.15 6.89 11.19
C ALA A 314 -19.03 6.32 9.77
N LEU A 315 -18.35 5.18 9.60
CA LEU A 315 -18.27 4.53 8.30
C LEU A 315 -19.64 4.06 7.83
N ARG A 316 -20.41 3.42 8.72
CA ARG A 316 -21.77 2.95 8.38
C ARG A 316 -22.66 4.11 7.90
N ALA A 317 -22.64 5.24 8.59
CA ALA A 317 -23.39 6.42 8.19
C ALA A 317 -22.94 6.99 6.82
N VAL A 318 -21.63 6.97 6.52
CA VAL A 318 -21.12 7.31 5.19
C VAL A 318 -21.64 6.35 4.11
N LEU A 319 -21.64 5.05 4.38
CA LEU A 319 -22.16 4.05 3.44
C LEU A 319 -23.68 4.19 3.25
N ASP A 320 -24.45 4.44 4.31
CA ASP A 320 -25.89 4.71 4.24
C ASP A 320 -26.19 5.94 3.37
N TYR A 321 -25.41 7.01 3.54
CA TYR A 321 -25.50 8.18 2.67
C TYR A 321 -25.17 7.84 1.20
N CYS A 322 -24.11 7.07 0.94
CA CYS A 322 -23.75 6.64 -0.41
C CYS A 322 -24.85 5.79 -1.06
N VAL A 323 -25.58 4.97 -0.29
CA VAL A 323 -26.77 4.24 -0.76
C VAL A 323 -27.87 5.21 -1.12
N ARG A 324 -28.22 6.12 -0.20
CA ARG A 324 -29.26 7.12 -0.39
C ARG A 324 -29.00 8.04 -1.59
N LEU A 325 -27.74 8.37 -1.86
CA LEU A 325 -27.31 9.15 -3.03
C LEU A 325 -27.68 8.50 -4.37
N THR A 326 -27.93 7.18 -4.40
CA THR A 326 -28.36 6.48 -5.62
C THR A 326 -29.85 6.57 -5.90
N GLU A 327 -30.64 7.11 -4.97
CA GLU A 327 -32.07 7.34 -5.15
C GLU A 327 -32.30 8.47 -6.17
N PRO A 328 -33.20 8.32 -7.16
CA PRO A 328 -33.48 9.37 -8.13
C PRO A 328 -34.00 10.65 -7.47
N ILE A 329 -33.63 11.80 -8.04
CA ILE A 329 -34.10 13.12 -7.63
C ILE A 329 -34.88 13.78 -8.77
N THR A 330 -36.04 14.35 -8.44
CA THR A 330 -36.81 15.15 -9.40
C THR A 330 -36.38 16.60 -9.30
N ASP A 331 -35.83 17.14 -10.40
CA ASP A 331 -35.51 18.57 -10.52
C ASP A 331 -36.24 19.12 -11.74
N ARG A 332 -37.17 20.05 -11.49
CA ARG A 332 -38.14 20.55 -12.49
C ARG A 332 -38.99 19.37 -13.03
N ASP A 333 -38.94 19.12 -14.33
CA ASP A 333 -39.69 18.04 -15.00
C ASP A 333 -38.82 16.79 -15.27
N ASP A 334 -37.54 16.81 -14.91
CA ASP A 334 -36.61 15.69 -15.16
C ASP A 334 -36.46 14.81 -13.92
N VAL A 335 -36.48 13.49 -14.14
CA VAL A 335 -36.00 12.51 -13.14
C VAL A 335 -34.52 12.28 -13.38
N LEU A 336 -33.70 12.75 -12.45
CA LEU A 336 -32.24 12.70 -12.50
C LEU A 336 -31.70 11.61 -11.57
N PRO A 337 -30.53 11.03 -11.84
CA PRO A 337 -29.85 10.21 -10.83
C PRO A 337 -29.52 11.07 -9.59
N GLY A 338 -29.55 10.46 -8.40
CA GLY A 338 -29.38 11.20 -7.14
C GLY A 338 -28.04 11.92 -6.96
N TRP A 339 -27.02 11.57 -7.74
CA TRP A 339 -25.70 12.22 -7.76
C TRP A 339 -25.57 13.35 -8.81
N TRP A 340 -26.67 13.81 -9.38
CA TRP A 340 -26.66 14.94 -10.31
C TRP A 340 -26.24 16.23 -9.61
N THR A 341 -25.28 16.96 -10.17
CA THR A 341 -24.76 18.20 -9.56
C THR A 341 -24.88 19.40 -10.49
N ALA A 342 -25.05 20.58 -9.91
CA ALA A 342 -24.98 21.86 -10.63
C ALA A 342 -23.56 22.49 -10.60
N SER A 343 -22.65 22.01 -9.74
CA SER A 343 -21.32 22.56 -9.59
C SER A 343 -20.30 21.89 -10.52
N GLY A 344 -19.43 22.67 -11.16
CA GLY A 344 -18.23 22.16 -11.82
C GLY A 344 -17.20 21.58 -10.82
N SER A 345 -16.07 21.11 -11.32
CA SER A 345 -14.99 20.51 -10.52
C SER A 345 -14.37 21.47 -9.49
N SER A 346 -14.45 22.77 -9.74
CA SER A 346 -14.04 23.83 -8.80
C SER A 346 -14.98 23.96 -7.59
N GLY A 347 -16.19 23.40 -7.67
CA GLY A 347 -17.26 23.54 -6.68
C GLY A 347 -18.14 24.78 -6.88
N HIS A 348 -17.91 25.55 -7.94
CA HIS A 348 -18.76 26.68 -8.34
C HIS A 348 -19.70 26.28 -9.48
N PRO A 349 -20.86 26.95 -9.64
CA PRO A 349 -21.67 26.82 -10.86
C PRO A 349 -20.78 27.08 -12.08
N ASP A 350 -20.91 26.21 -13.08
CA ASP A 350 -20.06 26.22 -14.26
C ASP A 350 -20.96 26.36 -15.49
N GLU A 351 -20.76 27.45 -16.24
CA GLU A 351 -21.55 27.76 -17.44
C GLU A 351 -21.40 26.70 -18.53
N THR A 352 -20.34 25.87 -18.47
CA THR A 352 -20.17 24.73 -19.38
C THR A 352 -21.17 23.59 -19.13
N PHE A 353 -21.84 23.58 -17.96
CA PHE A 353 -22.83 22.58 -17.59
C PHE A 353 -24.22 23.20 -17.32
N PRO A 354 -24.88 23.77 -18.34
CA PRO A 354 -26.23 24.31 -18.17
C PRO A 354 -27.18 23.17 -17.75
N GLY A 355 -27.82 23.32 -16.59
CA GLY A 355 -28.68 22.28 -16.01
C GLY A 355 -27.94 21.18 -15.25
N GLY A 356 -26.62 21.31 -15.08
CA GLY A 356 -25.80 20.38 -14.32
C GLY A 356 -25.40 19.12 -15.09
N HIS A 357 -24.79 18.18 -14.38
CA HIS A 357 -24.25 16.94 -14.93
C HIS A 357 -24.17 15.80 -13.90
N ALA A 358 -24.10 14.57 -14.39
CA ALA A 358 -23.76 13.38 -13.61
C ALA A 358 -22.31 12.97 -13.91
N ASN A 359 -21.44 13.10 -12.90
CA ASN A 359 -20.00 12.85 -13.05
C ASN A 359 -19.65 11.35 -12.92
N THR A 360 -18.85 10.81 -13.85
CA THR A 360 -18.50 9.38 -13.86
C THR A 360 -17.18 9.05 -13.18
N GLY A 361 -16.31 10.06 -12.99
CA GLY A 361 -14.93 9.89 -12.55
C GLY A 361 -14.78 9.24 -11.18
N LEU A 362 -13.60 8.68 -10.90
CA LEU A 362 -13.29 8.13 -9.58
C LEU A 362 -12.93 9.23 -8.58
N ALA A 363 -12.21 10.27 -9.04
CA ALA A 363 -11.81 11.39 -8.18
C ALA A 363 -13.01 12.23 -7.72
N HIS A 364 -13.92 12.50 -8.66
CA HIS A 364 -14.96 13.51 -8.51
C HIS A 364 -16.39 12.99 -8.74
N GLY A 365 -16.57 11.74 -9.16
CA GLY A 365 -17.88 11.24 -9.60
C GLY A 365 -18.34 9.96 -8.91
N ILE A 366 -19.33 9.33 -9.52
CA ILE A 366 -19.97 8.12 -9.01
C ILE A 366 -19.01 6.92 -8.96
N GLY A 367 -17.90 6.95 -9.72
CA GLY A 367 -16.86 5.93 -9.65
C GLY A 367 -16.22 5.81 -8.26
N GLY A 368 -16.05 6.93 -7.55
CA GLY A 368 -15.53 6.93 -6.18
C GLY A 368 -16.49 6.28 -5.19
N VAL A 369 -17.77 6.62 -5.29
CA VAL A 369 -18.85 6.03 -4.48
C VAL A 369 -18.95 4.52 -4.73
N LEU A 370 -18.95 4.11 -6.00
CA LEU A 370 -18.96 2.70 -6.39
C LEU A 370 -17.78 1.93 -5.77
N ALA A 371 -16.57 2.50 -5.86
CA ALA A 371 -15.38 1.90 -5.29
C ALA A 371 -15.47 1.76 -3.77
N LEU A 372 -15.93 2.79 -3.04
CA LEU A 372 -16.09 2.71 -1.58
C LEU A 372 -17.12 1.65 -1.16
N LEU A 373 -18.29 1.62 -1.80
CA LEU A 373 -19.33 0.60 -1.54
C LEU A 373 -18.82 -0.80 -1.85
N ALA A 374 -18.06 -0.97 -2.93
CA ALA A 374 -17.48 -2.26 -3.28
C ALA A 374 -16.38 -2.70 -2.30
N LEU A 375 -15.47 -1.79 -1.92
CA LEU A 375 -14.37 -2.09 -1.01
C LEU A 375 -14.85 -2.47 0.39
N SER A 376 -15.83 -1.74 0.94
CA SER A 376 -16.46 -2.09 2.20
C SER A 376 -17.14 -3.46 2.13
N ALA A 377 -17.90 -3.73 1.07
CA ALA A 377 -18.56 -5.02 0.86
C ALA A 377 -17.56 -6.18 0.73
N ARG A 378 -16.40 -5.97 0.11
CA ARG A 378 -15.30 -6.95 0.03
C ARG A 378 -14.66 -7.25 1.39
N GLN A 379 -14.71 -6.32 2.33
CA GLN A 379 -14.26 -6.53 3.71
C GLN A 379 -15.38 -7.11 4.60
N GLY A 380 -16.55 -7.44 4.04
CA GLY A 380 -17.70 -7.95 4.79
C GLY A 380 -18.51 -6.86 5.50
N ILE A 381 -18.19 -5.58 5.30
CA ILE A 381 -18.86 -4.43 5.92
C ILE A 381 -19.99 -3.99 4.99
N ARG A 382 -21.23 -4.09 5.45
CA ARG A 382 -22.41 -3.79 4.64
C ARG A 382 -23.47 -3.02 5.41
N VAL A 383 -24.17 -2.14 4.70
CA VAL A 383 -25.41 -1.49 5.14
C VAL A 383 -26.61 -1.93 4.29
N SER A 384 -27.82 -1.57 4.72
CA SER A 384 -29.04 -1.91 3.98
C SER A 384 -29.03 -1.25 2.60
N GLY A 385 -29.51 -1.95 1.56
CA GLY A 385 -29.57 -1.41 0.18
C GLY A 385 -28.22 -1.27 -0.54
N GLN A 386 -27.09 -1.60 0.09
CA GLN A 386 -25.75 -1.38 -0.48
C GLN A 386 -25.52 -2.10 -1.82
N HIS A 387 -25.97 -3.35 -1.95
CA HIS A 387 -25.85 -4.06 -3.22
C HIS A 387 -26.76 -3.49 -4.31
N ASP A 388 -27.94 -3.00 -3.95
CA ASP A 388 -28.87 -2.40 -4.90
C ASP A 388 -28.32 -1.05 -5.40
N ALA A 389 -27.76 -0.23 -4.51
CA ALA A 389 -27.03 0.98 -4.87
C ALA A 389 -25.87 0.69 -5.84
N VAL A 390 -25.06 -0.33 -5.57
CA VAL A 390 -24.00 -0.77 -6.49
C VAL A 390 -24.59 -1.15 -7.85
N ARG A 391 -25.68 -1.92 -7.90
CA ARG A 391 -26.34 -2.30 -9.16
C ARG A 391 -26.92 -1.10 -9.91
N THR A 392 -27.49 -0.12 -9.22
CA THR A 392 -28.00 1.13 -9.79
C THR A 392 -26.88 1.90 -10.49
N ILE A 393 -25.72 2.04 -9.83
CA ILE A 393 -24.56 2.71 -10.41
C ILE A 393 -24.04 1.94 -11.63
N LEU A 394 -23.90 0.61 -11.52
CA LEU A 394 -23.45 -0.22 -12.64
C LEU A 394 -24.40 -0.13 -13.84
N ALA A 395 -25.71 -0.16 -13.62
CA ALA A 395 -26.69 -0.01 -14.69
C ALA A 395 -26.60 1.37 -15.37
N TRP A 396 -26.30 2.42 -14.61
CA TRP A 396 -26.03 3.74 -15.18
C TRP A 396 -24.76 3.73 -16.05
N LEU A 397 -23.66 3.14 -15.57
CA LEU A 397 -22.42 3.06 -16.32
C LEU A 397 -22.57 2.20 -17.59
N ASP A 398 -23.36 1.12 -17.53
CA ASP A 398 -23.68 0.27 -18.68
C ASP A 398 -24.49 1.03 -19.74
N ARG A 399 -25.43 1.89 -19.30
CA ARG A 399 -26.26 2.71 -20.20
C ARG A 399 -25.45 3.71 -21.01
N TRP A 400 -24.41 4.27 -20.41
CA TRP A 400 -23.63 5.39 -20.98
C TRP A 400 -22.25 4.99 -21.49
N GLN A 401 -21.98 3.70 -21.63
CA GLN A 401 -20.74 3.24 -22.25
C GLN A 401 -20.70 3.64 -23.73
N GLU A 402 -19.52 4.07 -24.20
CA GLU A 402 -19.22 4.41 -25.58
C GLU A 402 -18.40 3.28 -26.20
N GLU A 403 -18.71 2.86 -27.44
CA GLU A 403 -17.89 1.86 -28.15
C GLU A 403 -16.67 2.53 -28.79
N SER A 404 -15.46 2.21 -28.31
CA SER A 404 -14.20 2.83 -28.79
C SER A 404 -13.47 2.04 -29.87
N GLY A 405 -14.07 0.96 -30.38
CA GLY A 405 -13.42 -0.02 -31.27
C GLY A 405 -12.37 -0.91 -30.57
N HIS A 406 -11.88 -0.50 -29.40
CA HIS A 406 -10.93 -1.24 -28.56
C HIS A 406 -11.55 -1.70 -27.23
N GLY A 407 -12.87 -1.60 -27.09
CA GLY A 407 -13.60 -1.92 -25.86
C GLY A 407 -14.50 -0.77 -25.39
N PRO A 408 -15.21 -0.94 -24.27
CA PRO A 408 -16.05 0.12 -23.72
C PRO A 408 -15.19 1.26 -23.18
N ALA A 409 -15.62 2.48 -23.43
CA ALA A 409 -15.14 3.70 -22.81
C ALA A 409 -16.30 4.41 -22.11
N TRP A 410 -16.00 5.39 -21.26
CA TRP A 410 -17.02 6.18 -20.57
C TRP A 410 -16.79 7.67 -20.78
N PRO A 411 -17.87 8.46 -20.98
CA PRO A 411 -17.79 9.91 -20.90
C PRO A 411 -17.41 10.31 -19.48
N TYR A 412 -16.74 11.46 -19.33
CA TYR A 412 -16.35 11.99 -18.03
C TYR A 412 -17.56 12.44 -17.19
N TRP A 413 -18.64 12.80 -17.86
CA TRP A 413 -19.91 13.21 -17.27
C TRP A 413 -21.02 13.09 -18.31
N ILE A 414 -22.26 13.07 -17.85
CA ILE A 414 -23.46 13.17 -18.68
C ILE A 414 -24.14 14.49 -18.37
N THR A 415 -24.38 15.30 -19.39
CA THR A 415 -25.08 16.58 -19.30
C THR A 415 -26.60 16.39 -19.36
N ARG A 416 -27.35 17.41 -18.92
CA ARG A 416 -28.83 17.33 -18.92
C ARG A 416 -29.40 17.16 -20.33
N ALA A 417 -28.77 17.78 -21.32
CA ALA A 417 -29.14 17.65 -22.72
C ALA A 417 -29.01 16.19 -23.19
N GLU A 418 -27.84 15.58 -22.98
CA GLU A 418 -27.61 14.17 -23.32
C GLU A 418 -28.61 13.24 -22.61
N LEU A 419 -28.88 13.47 -21.32
CA LEU A 419 -29.85 12.67 -20.56
C LEU A 419 -31.25 12.68 -21.19
N ARG A 420 -31.73 13.85 -21.65
CA ARG A 420 -33.05 14.02 -22.29
C ARG A 420 -33.11 13.39 -23.68
N ASP A 421 -32.05 13.58 -24.46
CA ASP A 421 -31.95 13.02 -25.81
C ASP A 421 -31.74 11.50 -25.78
N ALA A 422 -31.37 10.95 -24.62
CA ALA A 422 -31.06 9.53 -24.41
C ALA A 422 -30.00 8.99 -25.38
N GLN A 423 -29.11 9.86 -25.86
CA GLN A 423 -28.04 9.53 -26.79
C GLN A 423 -26.70 9.96 -26.18
N PRO A 424 -25.71 9.06 -26.09
CA PRO A 424 -24.35 9.46 -25.79
C PRO A 424 -23.82 10.32 -26.94
N ALA A 425 -23.04 11.35 -26.63
CA ALA A 425 -22.31 12.08 -27.65
C ALA A 425 -21.38 11.12 -28.44
N PRO A 426 -21.02 11.45 -29.70
CA PRO A 426 -20.06 10.66 -30.45
C PRO A 426 -18.77 10.43 -29.66
N TYR A 427 -18.25 9.20 -29.66
CA TYR A 427 -17.01 8.85 -28.98
C TYR A 427 -15.86 9.76 -29.46
N VAL A 428 -15.18 10.38 -28.49
CA VAL A 428 -13.92 11.09 -28.70
C VAL A 428 -12.88 10.41 -27.83
N PRO A 429 -11.73 9.96 -28.37
CA PRO A 429 -10.65 9.42 -27.55
C PRO A 429 -10.24 10.39 -26.45
N ARG A 430 -10.37 9.92 -25.20
CA ARG A 430 -10.06 10.68 -23.97
C ARG A 430 -8.92 9.98 -23.23
N ARG A 431 -8.30 10.68 -22.27
CA ARG A 431 -7.28 10.08 -21.41
C ARG A 431 -7.95 9.01 -20.53
N PRO A 432 -7.40 7.79 -20.43
CA PRO A 432 -8.01 6.74 -19.61
C PRO A 432 -7.58 6.87 -18.14
N SER A 433 -7.63 8.07 -17.58
CA SER A 433 -7.00 8.41 -16.30
C SER A 433 -7.70 7.81 -15.07
N TRP A 434 -7.03 7.88 -13.91
CA TRP A 434 -7.64 7.54 -12.62
C TRP A 434 -8.79 8.48 -12.28
N CYS A 435 -8.57 9.80 -12.41
CA CYS A 435 -9.55 10.79 -11.99
C CYS A 435 -10.81 10.79 -12.85
N TYR A 436 -10.62 10.76 -14.18
CA TYR A 436 -11.65 10.75 -15.21
C TYR A 436 -11.19 9.87 -16.37
N GLY A 437 -11.95 8.82 -16.67
CA GLY A 437 -11.68 7.94 -17.80
C GLY A 437 -11.67 6.47 -17.43
N THR A 438 -11.35 5.66 -18.44
CA THR A 438 -11.55 4.22 -18.40
C THR A 438 -10.79 3.53 -17.25
N ALA A 439 -9.56 3.92 -16.90
CA ALA A 439 -8.83 3.18 -15.87
C ALA A 439 -9.47 3.28 -14.48
N GLY A 440 -9.89 4.47 -14.07
CA GLY A 440 -10.62 4.65 -12.81
C GLY A 440 -11.95 3.89 -12.82
N VAL A 441 -12.76 4.08 -13.87
CA VAL A 441 -14.09 3.45 -13.96
C VAL A 441 -14.00 1.93 -14.04
N ALA A 442 -13.09 1.38 -14.85
CA ALA A 442 -12.84 -0.05 -14.96
C ALA A 442 -12.42 -0.65 -13.61
N ARG A 443 -11.53 0.02 -12.86
CA ARG A 443 -11.14 -0.47 -11.53
C ARG A 443 -12.31 -0.46 -10.55
N ALA A 444 -13.13 0.60 -10.54
CA ALA A 444 -14.33 0.65 -9.69
C ALA A 444 -15.33 -0.47 -10.04
N GLN A 445 -15.54 -0.74 -11.32
CA GLN A 445 -16.39 -1.84 -11.78
C GLN A 445 -15.83 -3.23 -11.43
N GLN A 446 -14.51 -3.45 -11.56
CA GLN A 446 -13.88 -4.70 -11.15
C GLN A 446 -14.07 -4.93 -9.65
N LEU A 447 -13.87 -3.90 -8.82
CA LEU A 447 -14.10 -3.98 -7.38
C LEU A 447 -15.55 -4.36 -7.07
N ALA A 448 -16.52 -3.74 -7.75
CA ALA A 448 -17.93 -4.05 -7.61
C ALA A 448 -18.27 -5.49 -8.06
N ALA A 449 -17.70 -5.93 -9.18
CA ALA A 449 -17.84 -7.30 -9.66
C ALA A 449 -17.32 -8.33 -8.67
N LEU A 450 -16.15 -8.07 -8.06
CA LEU A 450 -15.58 -8.90 -7.00
C LEU A 450 -16.47 -8.92 -5.75
N ALA A 451 -17.05 -7.78 -5.35
CA ALA A 451 -17.97 -7.69 -4.22
C ALA A 451 -19.27 -8.48 -4.45
N LEU A 452 -19.75 -8.51 -5.69
CA LEU A 452 -20.98 -9.19 -6.11
C LEU A 452 -20.76 -10.64 -6.57
N ASN A 453 -19.52 -11.10 -6.67
CA ASN A 453 -19.13 -12.37 -7.31
C ASN A 453 -19.65 -12.50 -8.77
N ASP A 454 -19.59 -11.41 -9.53
CA ASP A 454 -19.97 -11.36 -10.95
C ASP A 454 -18.74 -11.50 -11.85
N SER A 455 -18.34 -12.75 -12.15
CA SER A 455 -17.16 -13.03 -12.97
C SER A 455 -17.24 -12.47 -14.39
N ARG A 456 -18.45 -12.35 -14.97
CA ARG A 456 -18.62 -11.78 -16.31
C ARG A 456 -18.26 -10.31 -16.29
N ARG A 457 -18.82 -9.55 -15.35
CA ARG A 457 -18.52 -8.12 -15.21
C ARG A 457 -17.06 -7.88 -14.81
N GLN A 458 -16.49 -8.77 -14.01
CA GLN A 458 -15.07 -8.73 -13.67
C GLN A 458 -14.22 -8.77 -14.95
N ILE A 459 -14.46 -9.75 -15.83
CA ILE A 459 -13.74 -9.90 -17.10
C ILE A 459 -13.98 -8.70 -18.02
N GLU A 460 -15.20 -8.17 -18.10
CA GLU A 460 -15.54 -6.99 -18.91
C GLU A 460 -14.77 -5.75 -18.45
N ALA A 461 -14.73 -5.48 -17.14
CA ALA A 461 -13.98 -4.37 -16.58
C ALA A 461 -12.47 -4.52 -16.82
N GLU A 462 -11.94 -5.73 -16.67
CA GLU A 462 -10.53 -6.05 -16.95
C GLU A 462 -10.17 -5.84 -18.42
N ASN A 463 -11.02 -6.30 -19.33
CA ASN A 463 -10.84 -6.09 -20.77
C ASN A 463 -10.99 -4.62 -21.16
N ALA A 464 -11.85 -3.84 -20.49
CA ALA A 464 -11.97 -2.40 -20.72
C ALA A 464 -10.65 -1.67 -20.43
N LEU A 465 -9.97 -2.04 -19.32
CA LEU A 465 -8.66 -1.51 -19.00
C LEU A 465 -7.60 -1.95 -20.01
N VAL A 466 -7.59 -3.23 -20.41
CA VAL A 466 -6.67 -3.73 -21.45
C VAL A 466 -6.87 -2.99 -22.77
N GLY A 467 -8.12 -2.79 -23.18
CA GLY A 467 -8.50 -2.05 -24.38
C GLY A 467 -8.00 -0.61 -24.35
N ALA A 468 -8.29 0.12 -23.28
CA ALA A 468 -7.86 1.50 -23.11
C ALA A 468 -6.33 1.66 -23.09
N LEU A 469 -5.61 0.70 -22.51
CA LEU A 469 -4.14 0.72 -22.42
C LEU A 469 -3.43 0.12 -23.64
N THR A 470 -4.18 -0.36 -24.63
CA THR A 470 -3.65 -0.80 -25.93
C THR A 470 -4.09 0.09 -27.09
N ASP A 471 -5.09 0.95 -26.87
CA ASP A 471 -5.49 2.00 -27.82
C ASP A 471 -4.40 3.08 -27.93
N THR A 472 -3.79 3.15 -29.11
CA THR A 472 -2.72 4.11 -29.42
C THR A 472 -3.21 5.56 -29.36
N ALA A 473 -4.48 5.85 -29.67
CA ALA A 473 -5.02 7.20 -29.60
C ALA A 473 -5.15 7.69 -28.15
N GLN A 474 -5.65 6.82 -27.25
CA GLN A 474 -5.76 7.14 -25.82
C GLN A 474 -4.39 7.26 -25.14
N LEU A 475 -3.43 6.40 -25.50
CA LEU A 475 -2.05 6.52 -25.00
C LEU A 475 -1.37 7.81 -25.51
N LYS A 476 -1.58 8.21 -26.76
CA LYS A 476 -1.07 9.49 -27.29
C LYS A 476 -1.67 10.70 -26.58
N ALA A 477 -2.90 10.61 -26.10
CA ALA A 477 -3.52 11.67 -25.30
C ALA A 477 -2.93 11.76 -23.88
N THR A 478 -2.18 10.75 -23.43
CA THR A 478 -1.58 10.68 -22.08
C THR A 478 -0.10 11.09 -22.13
N THR A 479 0.16 12.39 -22.05
CA THR A 479 1.52 12.95 -22.10
C THR A 479 2.19 13.07 -20.73
N ASP A 480 1.40 13.01 -19.66
CA ASP A 480 1.86 13.19 -18.28
C ASP A 480 2.37 11.89 -17.66
N HIS A 481 3.27 12.01 -16.68
CA HIS A 481 3.77 10.86 -15.92
C HIS A 481 3.10 10.66 -14.56
N GLY A 482 2.32 11.63 -14.06
CA GLY A 482 1.74 11.62 -12.70
C GLY A 482 0.79 10.46 -12.37
N LEU A 483 0.36 10.39 -11.09
CA LEU A 483 -0.62 9.42 -10.59
C LEU A 483 -2.05 9.70 -11.04
N CYS A 484 -2.45 10.98 -11.06
CA CYS A 484 -3.84 11.37 -11.26
C CYS A 484 -4.34 11.06 -12.68
N TYR A 485 -3.51 11.39 -13.68
CA TYR A 485 -3.85 11.26 -15.10
C TYR A 485 -2.69 10.87 -16.01
N GLY A 486 -1.56 10.46 -15.44
CA GLY A 486 -0.37 10.09 -16.20
C GLY A 486 -0.08 8.59 -16.22
N THR A 487 0.93 8.24 -16.99
CA THR A 487 1.30 6.85 -17.28
C THR A 487 1.72 6.05 -16.04
N ALA A 488 2.33 6.68 -15.02
CA ALA A 488 2.69 5.97 -13.79
C ALA A 488 1.43 5.57 -12.99
N GLY A 489 0.40 6.41 -12.96
CA GLY A 489 -0.91 6.06 -12.40
C GLY A 489 -1.55 4.88 -13.12
N LEU A 490 -1.49 4.85 -14.46
CA LEU A 490 -2.00 3.74 -15.27
C LEU A 490 -1.27 2.43 -14.97
N ALA A 491 0.07 2.46 -14.84
CA ALA A 491 0.86 1.29 -14.49
C ALA A 491 0.48 0.75 -13.10
N HIS A 492 0.28 1.64 -12.12
CA HIS A 492 -0.14 1.25 -10.78
C HIS A 492 -1.54 0.65 -10.77
N ILE A 493 -2.51 1.24 -11.49
CA ILE A 493 -3.87 0.67 -11.61
C ILE A 493 -3.83 -0.70 -12.28
N ALA A 494 -3.09 -0.87 -13.39
CA ALA A 494 -2.95 -2.17 -14.06
C ALA A 494 -2.38 -3.23 -13.11
N SER A 495 -1.40 -2.86 -12.29
CA SER A 495 -0.85 -3.75 -11.24
C SER A 495 -1.92 -4.12 -10.20
N ARG A 496 -2.63 -3.14 -9.61
CA ARG A 496 -3.70 -3.38 -8.61
C ARG A 496 -4.85 -4.22 -9.18
N MET A 497 -5.20 -3.96 -10.43
CA MET A 497 -6.22 -4.72 -11.16
C MET A 497 -5.81 -6.18 -11.30
N SER A 498 -4.52 -6.43 -11.59
CA SER A 498 -3.98 -7.78 -11.81
C SER A 498 -3.93 -8.67 -10.56
N ASP A 499 -3.83 -8.08 -9.36
CA ASP A 499 -3.77 -8.81 -8.09
C ASP A 499 -5.07 -9.56 -7.77
N GLY A 500 -6.21 -8.99 -8.19
CA GLY A 500 -7.55 -9.56 -8.04
C GLY A 500 -8.16 -10.05 -9.34
N ALA A 501 -7.38 -10.14 -10.42
CA ALA A 501 -7.90 -10.37 -11.75
C ALA A 501 -8.38 -11.80 -12.01
N HIS A 502 -9.34 -11.95 -12.93
CA HIS A 502 -9.76 -13.26 -13.40
C HIS A 502 -8.57 -13.98 -14.08
N PRO A 503 -8.42 -15.31 -13.96
CA PRO A 503 -7.28 -16.03 -14.56
C PRO A 503 -7.09 -15.79 -16.07
N SER A 504 -8.17 -15.50 -16.82
CA SER A 504 -8.12 -15.24 -18.26
C SER A 504 -7.53 -13.89 -18.66
N THR A 505 -7.58 -12.89 -17.78
CA THR A 505 -7.17 -11.49 -18.06
C THR A 505 -5.93 -11.08 -17.26
N ALA A 506 -5.67 -11.76 -16.13
CA ALA A 506 -4.58 -11.42 -15.21
C ALA A 506 -3.20 -11.37 -15.89
N GLY A 507 -2.95 -12.26 -16.86
CA GLY A 507 -1.72 -12.27 -17.65
C GLY A 507 -1.58 -11.04 -18.56
N GLN A 508 -2.69 -10.62 -19.20
CA GLN A 508 -2.72 -9.44 -20.07
C GLN A 508 -2.47 -8.16 -19.26
N LEU A 509 -3.13 -8.00 -18.12
CA LEU A 509 -2.95 -6.85 -17.23
C LEU A 509 -1.49 -6.73 -16.74
N ARG A 510 -0.89 -7.85 -16.31
CA ARG A 510 0.53 -7.87 -15.92
C ARG A 510 1.47 -7.52 -17.07
N ALA A 511 1.14 -7.93 -18.30
CA ALA A 511 1.96 -7.66 -19.48
C ALA A 511 1.96 -6.18 -19.90
N LEU A 512 0.98 -5.38 -19.49
CA LEU A 512 0.93 -3.94 -19.77
C LEU A 512 1.92 -3.13 -18.92
N VAL A 513 2.18 -3.57 -17.69
CA VAL A 513 2.99 -2.84 -16.70
C VAL A 513 4.40 -2.49 -17.21
N PRO A 514 5.18 -3.42 -17.81
CA PRO A 514 6.51 -3.09 -18.31
C PRO A 514 6.53 -2.03 -19.41
N ALA A 515 5.54 -2.03 -20.31
CA ALA A 515 5.46 -1.05 -21.40
C ALA A 515 5.12 0.36 -20.86
N LEU A 516 4.21 0.45 -19.90
CA LEU A 516 3.88 1.70 -19.22
C LEU A 516 5.07 2.22 -18.40
N HIS A 517 5.81 1.33 -17.73
CA HIS A 517 7.06 1.68 -17.06
C HIS A 517 8.12 2.22 -18.02
N ALA A 518 8.31 1.57 -19.17
CA ALA A 518 9.27 2.01 -20.17
C ALA A 518 8.91 3.37 -20.79
N ASN A 519 7.62 3.73 -20.82
CA ASN A 519 7.16 5.06 -21.24
C ASN A 519 7.52 6.13 -20.19
N VAL A 520 7.41 5.82 -18.90
CA VAL A 520 7.81 6.75 -17.82
C VAL A 520 9.33 6.84 -17.68
N CYS A 521 10.03 5.70 -17.64
CA CYS A 521 11.46 5.60 -17.42
C CYS A 521 12.06 4.60 -18.42
N PRO A 522 12.41 5.06 -19.64
CA PRO A 522 13.00 4.22 -20.68
C PRO A 522 14.28 3.47 -20.25
N ALA A 523 14.59 2.38 -20.95
CA ALA A 523 15.84 1.67 -20.73
C ALA A 523 17.03 2.58 -21.05
N GLY A 524 18.01 2.62 -20.14
CA GLY A 524 19.19 3.50 -20.27
C GLY A 524 19.01 4.91 -19.72
N THR A 525 17.83 5.26 -19.22
CA THR A 525 17.61 6.53 -18.50
C THR A 525 18.52 6.62 -17.27
N ASP A 526 19.29 7.70 -17.18
CA ASP A 526 20.06 8.00 -15.98
C ASP A 526 19.11 8.36 -14.82
N PRO A 527 19.15 7.63 -13.69
CA PRO A 527 18.22 7.85 -12.59
C PRO A 527 18.29 9.24 -11.96
N ALA A 528 19.49 9.85 -11.90
CA ALA A 528 19.68 11.16 -11.28
C ALA A 528 19.10 12.27 -12.17
N ASN A 529 19.38 12.22 -13.48
CA ASN A 529 18.82 13.14 -14.46
C ASN A 529 17.30 13.03 -14.54
N PHE A 530 16.77 11.81 -14.52
CA PHE A 530 15.31 11.59 -14.50
C PHE A 530 14.67 12.19 -13.24
N ALA A 531 15.21 11.90 -12.07
CA ALA A 531 14.70 12.44 -10.82
C ALA A 531 14.78 13.96 -10.77
N SER A 532 15.87 14.55 -11.27
CA SER A 532 16.02 16.00 -11.41
C SER A 532 14.97 16.58 -12.36
N ALA A 533 14.77 15.99 -13.54
CA ALA A 533 13.79 16.46 -14.51
C ALA A 533 12.37 16.46 -13.95
N LEU A 534 11.97 15.41 -13.21
CA LEU A 534 10.66 15.35 -12.56
C LEU A 534 10.46 16.47 -11.53
N LEU A 535 11.49 16.78 -10.74
CA LEU A 535 11.40 17.79 -9.68
C LEU A 535 11.36 19.22 -10.23
N HIS A 536 11.96 19.46 -11.40
CA HIS A 536 11.98 20.76 -12.07
C HIS A 536 10.88 20.91 -13.14
N ALA A 537 10.00 19.94 -13.27
CA ALA A 537 8.85 20.02 -14.19
C ALA A 537 7.90 21.14 -13.73
N PRO A 538 7.63 22.17 -14.57
CA PRO A 538 6.95 23.40 -14.16
C PRO A 538 5.60 23.21 -13.46
N ASP A 539 4.83 22.20 -13.89
CA ASP A 539 3.43 22.01 -13.45
C ASP A 539 3.22 20.82 -12.50
N ALA A 540 4.22 19.94 -12.35
CA ALA A 540 4.09 18.70 -11.57
C ALA A 540 4.61 18.85 -10.14
N GLY A 541 5.79 19.47 -9.99
CA GLY A 541 6.46 19.66 -8.71
C GLY A 541 6.82 18.35 -7.98
N PRO A 542 7.15 18.41 -6.68
CA PRO A 542 7.64 17.27 -5.91
C PRO A 542 6.54 16.41 -5.27
N GLY A 543 5.27 16.84 -5.38
CA GLY A 543 4.14 16.29 -4.63
C GLY A 543 3.67 14.88 -5.02
N PHE A 544 2.48 14.53 -4.55
CA PHE A 544 1.87 13.21 -4.72
C PHE A 544 1.12 13.06 -6.05
N LEU A 545 -0.02 13.73 -6.28
CA LEU A 545 -0.92 13.34 -7.39
C LEU A 545 -0.30 13.49 -8.78
N ASN A 546 0.47 14.55 -9.00
CA ASN A 546 1.14 14.78 -10.29
C ASN A 546 2.66 14.82 -10.18
N GLY A 547 3.18 14.93 -8.95
CA GLY A 547 4.58 15.23 -8.71
C GLY A 547 5.49 14.00 -8.60
N ALA A 548 6.78 14.30 -8.45
CA ALA A 548 7.84 13.30 -8.40
C ALA A 548 7.61 12.21 -7.32
N ALA A 549 7.08 12.58 -6.15
CA ALA A 549 6.85 11.61 -5.07
C ALA A 549 5.79 10.56 -5.44
N GLY A 550 4.70 10.97 -6.08
CA GLY A 550 3.69 10.02 -6.54
C GLY A 550 4.16 9.16 -7.71
N ILE A 551 4.90 9.74 -8.66
CA ILE A 551 5.50 8.96 -9.76
C ILE A 551 6.42 7.87 -9.19
N ALA A 552 7.26 8.22 -8.22
CA ALA A 552 8.13 7.26 -7.54
C ALA A 552 7.34 6.18 -6.77
N LEU A 553 6.25 6.53 -6.10
CA LEU A 553 5.34 5.57 -5.44
C LEU A 553 4.68 4.60 -6.43
N ALA A 554 4.15 5.13 -7.55
CA ALA A 554 3.50 4.33 -8.59
C ALA A 554 4.47 3.39 -9.31
N LEU A 555 5.73 3.78 -9.46
CA LEU A 555 6.76 2.93 -10.06
C LEU A 555 7.23 1.82 -9.10
N HIS A 556 7.16 2.04 -7.78
CA HIS A 556 7.69 1.11 -6.79
C HIS A 556 6.94 -0.23 -6.73
N SER A 557 5.61 -0.16 -6.57
CA SER A 557 4.76 -1.34 -6.32
C SER A 557 4.74 -2.31 -7.52
N PRO A 558 4.53 -1.85 -8.76
CA PRO A 558 4.54 -2.74 -9.92
C PRO A 558 5.94 -3.27 -10.24
N ALA A 559 7.01 -2.49 -9.98
CA ALA A 559 8.39 -2.95 -10.19
C ALA A 559 8.83 -4.05 -9.22
N THR A 560 8.16 -4.15 -8.06
CA THR A 560 8.39 -5.22 -7.07
C THR A 560 7.36 -6.33 -7.13
N ALA A 561 6.33 -6.20 -7.98
CA ALA A 561 5.14 -7.06 -8.00
C ALA A 561 4.55 -7.29 -6.60
N GLN A 562 4.60 -6.24 -5.75
CA GLN A 562 4.09 -6.26 -4.38
C GLN A 562 3.05 -5.17 -4.19
N THR A 563 2.04 -5.48 -3.40
CA THR A 563 1.08 -4.48 -2.92
C THR A 563 1.78 -3.47 -1.99
N PRO A 564 1.40 -2.18 -2.01
CA PRO A 564 1.96 -1.19 -1.10
C PRO A 564 1.92 -1.60 0.38
N ARG A 565 3.04 -1.47 1.09
CA ARG A 565 3.13 -1.85 2.52
C ARG A 565 2.47 -0.85 3.45
N SER A 566 2.51 0.43 3.10
CA SER A 566 1.90 1.51 3.87
C SER A 566 0.43 1.75 3.52
N ALA A 567 -0.09 1.06 2.50
CA ALA A 567 -1.40 1.29 1.90
C ALA A 567 -1.60 2.77 1.49
N TRP A 568 -0.55 3.41 0.97
CA TRP A 568 -0.57 4.81 0.55
C TRP A 568 -1.62 5.10 -0.54
N ASP A 569 -2.00 4.10 -1.32
CA ASP A 569 -2.94 4.18 -2.44
C ASP A 569 -4.41 3.96 -2.03
N ALA A 570 -4.71 3.69 -0.76
CA ALA A 570 -6.08 3.54 -0.29
C ALA A 570 -6.91 4.84 -0.45
N CYS A 571 -6.29 6.02 -0.35
CA CYS A 571 -6.92 7.32 -0.61
C CYS A 571 -7.30 7.54 -2.08
N LEU A 572 -6.86 6.66 -2.97
CA LEU A 572 -7.24 6.63 -4.38
C LEU A 572 -8.40 5.67 -4.65
N LEU A 573 -8.91 4.94 -3.63
CA LEU A 573 -10.00 3.95 -3.74
C LEU A 573 -9.78 2.89 -4.84
N ILE A 574 -8.52 2.52 -5.10
CA ILE A 574 -8.13 1.49 -6.07
C ILE A 574 -7.54 0.24 -5.41
N ALA A 575 -7.50 0.19 -4.08
CA ALA A 575 -6.87 -0.89 -3.33
C ALA A 575 -7.58 -2.25 -3.53
#